data_AF-U4LQ72-F1
#
_entry.id   AF-U4LQ72-F1
#
_cell.length_a   1.000
_cell.length_b   1.000
_cell.length_c   1.000
_cell.angle_alpha   90.00
_cell.angle_beta   90.00
_cell.angle_gamma   90.00
#
_symmetry.space_group_name_H-M   'P 1'
#
loop_
_entity.id
_entity.type
_entity.pdbx_description
1 polymer ?
#
loop_
_entity_poly.entity_id
_entity_poly.type
_entity_poly.pdbx_seq_one_letter_code
_entity_poly.pdbx_strand_id
1 'polypeptide(L)'
;MDDLKSMFWLLFWICVHYSGPGGKRVKKANDYEEWKFRSPKKLGIDKVGAVGKEQDFLNFIGADFTDYFAPLVLWVKRRRREVFPGGFRWSEEDQTLYNRIKDVLQRAMEDPAVMADLPEGEESKQTHRYKTQSKSKPGK
;
A
#
# COMPACT_ATOMS: atom_id res chain seq x y z
N MET A 1 6.00 -17.41 4.21
CA MET A 1 5.63 -16.08 3.64
C MET A 1 4.50 -15.35 4.39
N ASP A 2 4.51 -15.32 5.73
CA ASP A 2 3.47 -14.64 6.54
C ASP A 2 3.68 -13.12 6.69
N ASP A 3 4.92 -12.69 6.57
CA ASP A 3 5.37 -11.30 6.51
C ASP A 3 4.73 -10.54 5.34
N LEU A 4 4.74 -11.11 4.13
CA LEU A 4 4.16 -10.51 2.94
C LEU A 4 2.63 -10.37 3.02
N LYS A 5 1.97 -11.38 3.61
CA LYS A 5 0.54 -11.33 3.94
C LYS A 5 0.26 -10.25 4.99
N SER A 6 1.09 -10.15 6.02
CA SER A 6 0.94 -9.12 7.07
C SER A 6 1.13 -7.71 6.51
N MET A 7 2.15 -7.51 5.68
CA MET A 7 2.41 -6.26 4.97
C MET A 7 1.25 -5.90 4.03
N PHE A 8 0.56 -6.88 3.44
CA PHE A 8 -0.60 -6.63 2.59
C PHE A 8 -1.75 -6.05 3.41
N TRP A 9 -2.07 -6.71 4.53
CA TRP A 9 -3.13 -6.26 5.42
C TRP A 9 -2.83 -4.90 6.06
N LEU A 10 -1.55 -4.61 6.34
CA LEU A 10 -1.14 -3.29 6.81
C LEU A 10 -1.42 -2.20 5.77
N LEU A 11 -1.02 -2.41 4.50
CA LEU A 11 -1.28 -1.44 3.44
C LEU A 11 -2.78 -1.26 3.20
N PHE A 12 -3.54 -2.36 3.15
CA PHE A 12 -5.00 -2.33 3.05
C PHE A 12 -5.61 -1.46 4.15
N TRP A 13 -5.18 -1.67 5.40
CA TRP A 13 -5.68 -0.92 6.55
C TRP A 13 -5.39 0.59 6.45
N ILE A 14 -4.18 0.95 5.99
CA ILE A 14 -3.82 2.35 5.74
C ILE A 14 -4.73 2.95 4.67
N CYS A 15 -4.95 2.23 3.56
CA CYS A 15 -5.79 2.69 2.45
C CYS A 15 -7.24 2.96 2.86
N VAL A 16 -7.76 2.21 3.84
CA VAL A 16 -9.12 2.34 4.36
C VAL A 16 -9.25 3.48 5.39
N HIS A 17 -8.23 3.72 6.22
CA HIS A 17 -8.40 4.55 7.41
C HIS A 17 -7.65 5.89 7.40
N TYR A 18 -6.69 6.08 6.50
CA TYR A 18 -5.90 7.31 6.43
C TYR A 18 -6.34 8.17 5.24
N SER A 19 -6.65 9.44 5.52
CA SER A 19 -7.24 10.39 4.55
C SER A 19 -6.25 11.46 4.09
N GLY A 20 -4.94 11.22 4.22
CA GLY A 20 -3.90 12.13 3.78
C GLY A 20 -3.32 13.04 4.89
N PRO A 21 -2.28 13.82 4.56
CA PRO A 21 -1.62 14.75 5.48
C PRO A 21 -2.61 15.77 6.04
N GLY A 22 -2.71 15.89 7.36
CA GLY A 22 -3.69 16.76 8.03
C GLY A 22 -5.11 16.21 8.09
N GLY A 23 -5.38 15.04 7.50
CA GLY A 23 -6.66 14.37 7.55
C GLY A 23 -6.98 13.87 8.96
N LYS A 24 -8.15 14.28 9.49
CA LYS A 24 -8.75 13.58 10.62
C LYS A 24 -9.08 12.16 10.17
N ARG A 25 -8.88 11.16 11.03
CA ARG A 25 -9.29 9.78 10.75
C ARG A 25 -10.78 9.77 10.37
N VAL A 26 -11.07 9.47 9.11
CA VAL A 26 -12.44 9.38 8.63
C VAL A 26 -12.98 8.01 9.04
N LYS A 27 -14.04 8.00 9.83
CA LYS A 27 -14.85 6.79 10.02
C LYS A 27 -15.75 6.66 8.79
N LYS A 28 -15.24 6.12 7.68
CA LYS A 28 -16.14 5.51 6.70
C LYS A 28 -16.89 4.40 7.43
N ALA A 29 -18.21 4.33 7.25
CA ALA A 29 -19.00 3.25 7.82
C ALA A 29 -18.65 1.96 7.06
N ASN A 30 -17.60 1.29 7.52
CA ASN A 30 -17.18 -0.02 7.02
C ASN A 30 -16.94 -0.96 8.20
N ASP A 31 -16.99 -2.26 7.91
CA ASP A 31 -16.95 -3.31 8.93
C ASP A 31 -15.52 -3.56 9.45
N TYR A 32 -14.52 -2.86 8.91
CA TYR A 32 -13.12 -3.08 9.25
C TYR A 32 -12.77 -2.59 10.65
N GLU A 33 -13.45 -1.58 11.19
CA GLU A 33 -13.24 -1.16 12.59
C GLU A 33 -13.47 -2.31 13.57
N GLU A 34 -14.42 -3.21 13.32
CA GLU A 34 -14.67 -4.35 14.20
C GLU A 34 -13.49 -5.33 14.25
N TRP A 35 -12.65 -5.37 13.21
CA TRP A 35 -11.54 -6.32 13.11
C TRP A 35 -10.55 -6.18 14.27
N LYS A 36 -10.42 -4.99 14.87
CA LYS A 36 -9.56 -4.75 16.04
C LYS A 36 -10.01 -5.50 17.29
N PHE A 37 -11.29 -5.89 17.35
CA PHE A 37 -11.89 -6.59 18.49
C PHE A 37 -12.22 -8.06 18.18
N ARG A 38 -12.03 -8.50 16.93
CA ARG A 38 -12.31 -9.89 16.54
C ARG A 38 -11.24 -10.83 17.07
N SER A 39 -11.66 -12.05 17.41
CA SER A 39 -10.71 -13.11 17.72
C SER A 39 -9.88 -13.47 16.47
N PRO A 40 -8.64 -13.96 16.63
CA PRO A 40 -7.78 -14.29 15.49
C PRO A 40 -8.43 -15.25 14.48
N LYS A 41 -9.22 -16.22 14.96
CA LYS A 41 -9.94 -17.16 14.10
C LYS A 41 -11.01 -16.47 13.25
N LYS A 42 -11.85 -15.61 13.86
CA LYS A 42 -12.91 -14.88 13.15
C LYS A 42 -12.30 -13.92 12.13
N LEU A 43 -11.30 -13.15 12.56
CA LEU A 43 -10.56 -12.23 11.69
C LEU A 43 -9.92 -12.96 10.50
N GLY A 44 -9.40 -14.17 10.71
CA GLY A 44 -8.84 -14.99 9.64
C GLY A 44 -9.88 -15.38 8.58
N ILE A 45 -11.12 -15.70 8.98
CA ILE A 45 -12.23 -16.02 8.07
C ILE A 45 -12.65 -14.78 7.29
N ASP A 46 -12.85 -13.65 7.97
CA ASP A 46 -13.25 -12.40 7.32
C ASP A 46 -12.21 -11.97 6.27
N LYS A 47 -10.92 -12.07 6.61
CA LYS A 47 -9.81 -11.79 5.69
C LYS A 47 -9.82 -12.68 4.46
N VAL A 48 -10.10 -13.98 4.62
CA VAL A 48 -10.21 -14.92 3.50
C VAL A 48 -11.42 -14.56 2.62
N GLY A 49 -12.57 -14.24 3.22
CA GLY A 49 -13.75 -13.79 2.50
C GLY A 49 -13.48 -12.53 1.68
N ALA A 50 -12.78 -11.55 2.26
CA ALA A 50 -12.48 -10.28 1.61
C ALA A 50 -11.60 -10.43 0.36
N VAL A 51 -10.60 -11.32 0.36
CA VAL A 51 -9.68 -11.48 -0.79
C VAL A 51 -10.05 -12.65 -1.71
N GLY A 52 -11.06 -13.45 -1.39
CA GLY A 52 -11.35 -14.71 -2.09
C GLY A 52 -11.72 -14.51 -3.56
N LYS A 53 -12.78 -13.74 -3.84
CA LYS A 53 -13.20 -13.40 -5.21
C LYS A 53 -12.64 -12.04 -5.61
N GLU A 54 -11.94 -11.97 -6.74
CA GLU A 54 -11.29 -10.73 -7.16
C GLU A 54 -12.28 -9.60 -7.47
N GLN A 55 -13.42 -9.93 -8.07
CA GLN A 55 -14.44 -8.93 -8.40
C GLN A 55 -15.02 -8.29 -7.12
N ASP A 56 -15.35 -9.12 -6.13
CA ASP A 56 -15.84 -8.64 -4.84
C ASP A 56 -14.77 -7.83 -4.12
N PHE A 57 -13.52 -8.31 -4.13
CA PHE A 57 -12.39 -7.57 -3.57
C PHE A 57 -12.23 -6.18 -4.21
N LEU A 58 -12.34 -6.09 -5.55
CA LEU A 58 -12.24 -4.82 -6.27
C LEU A 58 -13.39 -3.86 -5.91
N ASN A 59 -14.61 -4.39 -5.77
CA ASN A 59 -15.77 -3.62 -5.32
C ASN A 59 -15.56 -3.08 -3.90
N PHE A 60 -15.03 -3.90 -2.98
CA PHE A 60 -14.72 -3.48 -1.61
C PHE A 60 -13.68 -2.37 -1.58
N ILE A 61 -12.51 -2.57 -2.18
CA ILE A 61 -11.45 -1.54 -2.12
C ILE A 61 -11.84 -0.25 -2.85
N GLY A 62 -12.65 -0.33 -3.92
CA GLY A 62 -13.15 0.85 -4.62
C GLY A 62 -14.15 1.67 -3.79
N ALA A 63 -14.94 1.01 -2.94
CA ALA A 63 -15.89 1.69 -2.05
C ALA A 63 -15.23 2.17 -0.75
N ASP A 64 -14.33 1.37 -0.18
CA ASP A 64 -13.86 1.53 1.19
C ASP A 64 -12.57 2.32 1.32
N PHE A 65 -11.75 2.40 0.27
CA PHE A 65 -10.54 3.23 0.31
C PHE A 65 -10.93 4.70 0.47
N THR A 66 -10.08 5.44 1.17
CA THR A 66 -10.22 6.90 1.25
C THR A 66 -9.92 7.51 -0.12
N ASP A 67 -10.45 8.70 -0.37
CA ASP A 67 -10.22 9.39 -1.65
C ASP A 67 -8.73 9.60 -1.90
N TYR A 68 -7.95 9.85 -0.83
CA TYR A 68 -6.49 9.98 -0.87
C TYR A 68 -5.79 8.73 -1.42
N PHE A 69 -6.37 7.54 -1.27
CA PHE A 69 -5.81 6.28 -1.76
C PHE A 69 -6.60 5.66 -2.91
N ALA A 70 -7.56 6.39 -3.50
CA ALA A 70 -8.24 5.95 -4.72
C ALA A 70 -7.26 5.55 -5.84
N PRO A 71 -6.13 6.27 -6.08
CA PRO A 71 -5.15 5.84 -7.08
C PRO A 71 -4.50 4.48 -6.82
N LEU A 72 -4.46 4.01 -5.56
CA LEU A 72 -3.84 2.73 -5.20
C LEU A 72 -4.74 1.52 -5.44
N VAL A 73 -6.02 1.69 -5.77
CA VAL A 73 -6.97 0.58 -6.00
C VAL A 73 -6.42 -0.44 -7.01
N LEU A 74 -5.89 0.03 -8.14
CA LEU A 74 -5.32 -0.84 -9.17
C LEU A 74 -4.08 -1.60 -8.66
N TRP A 75 -3.23 -0.94 -7.88
CA TRP A 75 -1.97 -1.50 -7.38
C TRP A 75 -2.21 -2.51 -6.26
N VAL A 76 -3.16 -2.24 -5.37
CA VAL A 76 -3.58 -3.21 -4.34
C VAL A 76 -4.23 -4.44 -4.98
N LYS A 77 -5.02 -4.28 -6.06
CA LYS A 77 -5.54 -5.41 -6.84
C LYS A 77 -4.41 -6.28 -7.40
N ARG A 78 -3.41 -5.66 -8.05
CA ARG A 78 -2.23 -6.38 -8.59
C ARG A 78 -1.49 -7.11 -7.48
N ARG A 79 -1.24 -6.45 -6.36
CA ARG A 79 -0.59 -7.04 -5.20
C ARG A 79 -1.38 -8.20 -4.60
N ARG A 80 -2.71 -8.11 -4.54
CA ARG A 80 -3.58 -9.22 -4.08
C ARG A 80 -3.37 -10.47 -4.93
N ARG A 81 -3.20 -10.35 -6.25
CA ARG A 81 -2.96 -11.51 -7.13
C ARG A 81 -1.65 -12.22 -6.79
N GLU A 82 -0.61 -11.47 -6.45
CA GLU A 82 0.68 -12.02 -6.04
C GLU A 82 0.61 -12.68 -4.66
N VAL A 83 0.02 -12.00 -3.67
CA VAL A 83 0.00 -12.47 -2.28
C VAL A 83 -1.03 -13.60 -2.07
N PHE A 84 -2.12 -13.58 -2.84
CA PHE A 84 -3.22 -14.54 -2.77
C PHE A 84 -3.61 -15.02 -4.18
N PRO A 85 -2.78 -15.86 -4.82
CA PRO A 85 -3.08 -16.39 -6.15
C PRO A 85 -4.41 -17.15 -6.12
N GLY A 86 -5.33 -16.79 -7.02
CA GLY A 86 -6.69 -17.34 -7.04
C GLY A 86 -7.54 -17.02 -5.80
N GLY A 87 -7.07 -16.17 -4.89
CA GLY A 87 -7.72 -15.88 -3.60
C GLY A 87 -7.37 -16.83 -2.46
N PHE A 88 -6.41 -17.73 -2.68
CA PHE A 88 -6.00 -18.72 -1.71
C PHE A 88 -4.68 -18.34 -1.02
N ARG A 89 -4.44 -18.96 0.14
CA ARG A 89 -3.12 -18.91 0.76
C ARG A 89 -2.16 -19.78 -0.05
N TRP A 90 -0.92 -19.34 -0.16
CA TRP A 90 0.17 -20.17 -0.66
C TRP A 90 0.26 -21.48 0.13
N SER A 91 0.30 -22.61 -0.58
CA SER A 91 0.55 -23.94 -0.02
C SER A 91 2.04 -24.19 0.23
N GLU A 92 2.90 -23.56 -0.58
CA GLU A 92 4.35 -23.67 -0.53
C GLU A 92 4.99 -22.28 -0.56
N GLU A 93 6.23 -22.18 -0.10
CA GLU A 93 6.98 -20.93 -0.16
C GLU A 93 7.48 -20.68 -1.60
N ASP A 94 7.23 -19.47 -2.11
CA ASP A 94 7.75 -19.01 -3.39
C ASP A 94 8.83 -17.95 -3.14
N GLN A 95 10.09 -18.33 -3.36
CA GLN A 95 11.25 -17.47 -3.15
C GLN A 95 11.25 -16.23 -4.06
N THR A 96 10.52 -16.27 -5.18
CA THR A 96 10.45 -15.17 -6.14
C THR A 96 9.33 -14.16 -5.81
N LEU A 97 8.39 -14.53 -4.92
CA LEU A 97 7.25 -13.68 -4.56
C LEU A 97 7.68 -12.32 -4.00
N TYR A 98 8.76 -12.29 -3.22
CA TYR A 98 9.28 -11.04 -2.66
C TYR A 98 9.70 -10.06 -3.75
N ASN A 99 10.36 -10.54 -4.80
CA ASN A 99 10.76 -9.72 -5.94
C ASN A 99 9.54 -9.25 -6.75
N ARG A 100 8.55 -10.12 -6.99
CA ARG A 100 7.32 -9.72 -7.69
C ARG A 100 6.55 -8.63 -6.92
N ILE A 101 6.49 -8.72 -5.60
CA ILE A 101 5.85 -7.67 -4.77
C ILE A 101 6.64 -6.37 -4.82
N LYS A 102 7.98 -6.43 -4.77
CA LYS A 102 8.83 -5.25 -4.94
C LYS A 102 8.58 -4.58 -6.28
N ASP A 103 8.51 -5.33 -7.37
CA ASP A 103 8.22 -4.80 -8.70
C ASP A 103 6.85 -4.13 -8.76
N VAL A 104 5.83 -4.72 -8.12
CA VAL A 104 4.49 -4.10 -8.03
C VAL A 104 4.55 -2.77 -7.28
N LEU A 105 5.27 -2.70 -6.16
CA LEU A 105 5.40 -1.48 -5.37
C LEU A 105 6.19 -0.40 -6.13
N GLN A 106 7.29 -0.77 -6.78
CA GLN A 106 8.11 0.15 -7.56
C GLN A 106 7.30 0.77 -8.71
N ARG A 107 6.56 -0.06 -9.46
CA ARG A 107 5.70 0.45 -10.53
C ARG A 107 4.56 1.33 -10.02
N ALA A 108 4.05 1.08 -8.81
CA ALA A 108 3.06 1.96 -8.19
C ALA A 108 3.65 3.33 -7.85
N MET A 109 4.92 3.39 -7.44
CA MET A 109 5.62 4.65 -7.17
C MET A 109 5.97 5.42 -8.46
N GLU A 110 6.00 4.75 -9.60
CA GLU A 110 6.22 5.36 -10.91
C GLU A 110 4.90 5.76 -11.59
N ASP A 111 3.74 5.41 -11.03
CA ASP A 111 2.44 5.72 -11.59
C ASP A 111 2.09 7.20 -11.38
N PRO A 112 1.89 7.99 -12.46
CA PRO A 112 1.54 9.39 -12.35
C PRO A 112 0.26 9.63 -11.55
N ALA A 113 -0.73 8.72 -11.60
CA ALA A 113 -1.96 8.86 -10.83
C ALA A 113 -1.72 8.73 -9.32
N VAL A 114 -0.72 7.93 -8.91
CA VAL A 114 -0.33 7.80 -7.49
C VAL A 114 0.52 9.00 -7.07
N MET A 115 1.37 9.51 -7.96
CA MET A 115 2.27 10.61 -7.67
C MET A 115 1.61 12.00 -7.71
N ALA A 116 0.53 12.17 -8.47
CA ALA A 116 -0.15 13.46 -8.64
C ALA A 116 -0.78 14.02 -7.35
N ASP A 117 -1.12 13.16 -6.39
CA ASP A 117 -1.77 13.55 -5.13
C ASP A 117 -0.80 13.62 -3.93
N LEU A 118 0.50 13.34 -4.14
CA LEU A 118 1.52 13.58 -3.11
C LEU A 118 1.83 15.08 -3.11
N PRO A 119 1.62 15.82 -2.00
CA PRO A 119 2.13 17.18 -1.93
C PRO A 119 3.63 17.09 -2.15
N GLU A 120 4.14 17.80 -3.15
CA GLU A 120 5.57 17.90 -3.40
C GLU A 120 6.23 18.36 -2.10
N GLY A 121 6.86 17.43 -1.39
CA GLY A 121 7.72 17.76 -0.27
C GLY A 121 8.83 18.66 -0.79
N GLU A 122 9.05 19.77 -0.12
CA GLU A 122 10.15 20.71 -0.35
C GLU A 122 11.54 20.05 -0.14
N GLU A 123 11.90 19.03 -0.91
CA GLU A 123 13.25 18.43 -0.89
C GLU A 123 14.11 18.86 -2.10
N SER A 124 13.58 19.71 -2.97
CA SER A 124 14.31 20.19 -4.16
C SER A 124 15.30 21.33 -3.90
N LYS A 125 15.46 21.81 -2.66
CA LYS A 125 16.41 22.91 -2.33
C LYS A 125 17.69 22.49 -1.60
N GLN A 126 17.78 21.27 -1.07
CA GLN A 126 18.98 20.85 -0.32
C GLN A 126 20.10 20.31 -1.24
N THR A 127 19.77 19.71 -2.39
CA THR A 127 20.76 19.09 -3.29
C THR A 127 21.62 20.09 -4.06
N HIS A 128 21.21 21.36 -4.17
CA HIS A 128 21.99 22.42 -4.80
C HIS A 128 23.01 23.09 -3.86
N ARG A 129 22.86 22.94 -2.54
CA ARG A 129 23.78 23.53 -1.55
C ARG A 129 25.03 22.66 -1.32
N TYR A 130 24.93 21.34 -1.49
CA TYR A 130 26.09 20.44 -1.36
C TYR A 130 27.01 20.41 -2.59
N LYS A 131 26.51 20.81 -3.78
CA LYS A 131 27.34 20.87 -5.00
C LYS A 131 28.09 22.18 -5.19
N THR A 132 27.68 23.28 -4.55
CA THR A 132 28.39 24.57 -4.62
C THR A 132 29.50 24.72 -3.57
N GLN A 133 29.48 23.95 -2.48
CA GLN A 133 30.53 23.98 -1.46
C GLN A 133 31.76 23.09 -1.74
N SER A 134 31.73 22.22 -2.76
CA SER A 134 32.87 21.34 -3.10
C SER A 134 33.82 21.89 -4.19
N LYS A 135 33.59 23.12 -4.68
CA LYS A 135 34.50 23.79 -5.62
C LYS A 135 35.01 25.13 -5.07
N SER A 136 35.75 25.10 -3.97
CA SER A 136 36.71 26.18 -3.65
C SER A 136 37.89 25.67 -2.82
N LYS A 137 38.83 25.00 -3.48
CA LYS A 137 40.25 25.06 -3.14
C LYS A 137 41.07 25.01 -4.42
N PRO A 138 41.80 26.09 -4.74
CA PRO A 138 43.11 25.98 -5.33
C PRO A 138 44.16 26.42 -4.30
N GLY A 139 45.25 25.67 -4.24
CA GLY A 139 46.34 25.92 -3.32
C GLY A 139 47.15 27.17 -3.67
N LYS A 140 47.79 27.71 -2.64
CA LYS A 140 49.20 28.03 -2.55
C LYS A 140 49.55 28.21 -1.08
#